data_AF-A0A536AV33-F1
#
_entry.id   AF-A0A536AV33-F1
#
_cell.length_a   1.000
_cell.length_b   1.000
_cell.length_c   1.000
_cell.angle_alpha   90.00
_cell.angle_beta   90.00
_cell.angle_gamma   90.00
#
_symmetry.space_group_name_H-M   'P 1'
#
loop_
_entity.id
_entity.type
_entity.pdbx_description
1 polymer ?
#
loop_
_entity_poly.entity_id
_entity_poly.type
_entity_poly.pdbx_seq_one_letter_code
_entity_poly.pdbx_strand_id
1 'polypeptide(L)'
;MRLRGVQNDSYHVLPKQDLGTQLTNAGVSWRAYMEGLTSAGCLHSPVPYDPGHNPFAFYGGACPSNVVPFTSLAPDLGGSVPRFSWITPDRCHDTHDCSVATGDQWLAEVVPQITASQAWKSNGALFITWDEDDNGPTNRVLNLVISPNAGHKTSNRMYTHYSLLATVEDLLGVGRLGQAAQASPMSDLIK
;
A
#
# COMPACT_ATOMS: atom_id res chain seq x y z
N MET A 1 0.67 7.50 -4.97
CA MET A 1 1.93 7.45 -4.16
C MET A 1 3.14 7.87 -4.99
N ARG A 2 3.59 9.13 -4.85
CA ARG A 2 4.65 9.75 -5.67
C ARG A 2 6.07 9.39 -5.20
N LEU A 3 6.47 8.12 -5.32
CA LEU A 3 7.84 7.69 -5.03
C LEU A 3 8.70 7.77 -6.32
N ARG A 4 9.76 8.59 -6.29
CA ARG A 4 10.68 8.97 -7.40
C ARG A 4 10.30 10.19 -8.26
N GLY A 5 9.57 11.16 -7.72
CA GLY A 5 9.45 12.48 -8.38
C GLY A 5 8.56 12.48 -9.62
N VAL A 6 7.71 11.48 -9.79
CA VAL A 6 6.54 11.57 -10.67
C VAL A 6 5.60 12.60 -10.05
N GLN A 7 5.41 13.73 -10.74
CA GLN A 7 4.66 14.90 -10.25
C GLN A 7 3.21 14.95 -10.73
N ASN A 8 2.75 13.92 -11.45
CA ASN A 8 1.41 13.86 -12.03
C ASN A 8 0.88 12.42 -12.05
N ASP A 9 -0.40 12.27 -12.37
CA ASP A 9 -1.11 10.98 -12.32
C ASP A 9 -0.97 10.19 -13.62
N SER A 10 -0.08 10.62 -14.52
CA SER A 10 0.15 9.95 -15.79
C SER A 10 1.06 8.74 -15.63
N TYR A 11 0.87 7.74 -16.48
CA TYR A 11 1.76 6.58 -16.53
C TYR A 11 3.19 6.97 -16.96
N HIS A 12 4.20 6.50 -16.22
CA HIS A 12 5.62 6.65 -16.54
C HIS A 12 6.36 5.31 -16.37
N VAL A 13 7.24 4.98 -17.32
CA VAL A 13 8.13 3.82 -17.16
C VAL A 13 9.33 4.23 -16.30
N LEU A 14 9.47 3.61 -15.13
CA LEU A 14 10.57 3.84 -14.20
C LEU A 14 11.56 2.65 -14.23
N PRO A 15 12.86 2.88 -13.92
CA PRO A 15 13.82 1.79 -13.78
C PRO A 15 13.33 0.77 -12.76
N LYS A 16 13.43 -0.54 -13.04
CA LYS A 16 12.93 -1.64 -12.20
C LYS A 16 13.64 -1.73 -10.83
N GLN A 17 13.36 -0.78 -9.97
CA GLN A 17 13.94 -0.55 -8.65
C GLN A 17 12.87 0.05 -7.75
N ASP A 18 11.95 -0.82 -7.35
CA ASP A 18 10.86 -0.55 -6.41
C ASP A 18 10.86 -1.57 -5.27
N LEU A 19 9.93 -1.38 -4.33
CA LEU A 19 9.72 -2.29 -3.22
C LEU A 19 9.41 -3.71 -3.72
N GLY A 20 8.57 -3.87 -4.75
CA GLY A 20 8.22 -5.19 -5.29
C GLY A 20 9.44 -5.98 -5.81
N THR A 21 10.32 -5.32 -6.54
CA THR A 21 11.57 -5.92 -7.03
C THR A 21 12.50 -6.24 -5.87
N GLN A 22 12.60 -5.36 -4.87
CA GLN A 22 13.42 -5.60 -3.68
C GLN A 22 12.93 -6.81 -2.89
N LEU A 23 11.62 -6.92 -2.61
CA LEU A 23 11.05 -8.03 -1.88
C LEU A 23 11.21 -9.36 -2.64
N THR A 24 11.03 -9.32 -3.97
CA THR A 24 11.29 -10.48 -4.84
C THR A 24 12.74 -10.95 -4.72
N ASN A 25 13.71 -10.03 -4.81
CA ASN A 25 15.14 -10.38 -4.71
C ASN A 25 15.52 -10.90 -3.33
N ALA A 26 14.85 -10.43 -2.27
CA ALA A 26 15.06 -10.88 -0.90
C ALA A 26 14.32 -12.18 -0.55
N GLY A 27 13.53 -12.75 -1.47
CA GLY A 27 12.71 -13.93 -1.21
C GLY A 27 11.55 -13.66 -0.22
N VAL A 28 11.17 -12.39 -0.02
CA VAL A 28 10.05 -12.00 0.83
C VAL A 28 8.77 -12.11 0.02
N SER A 29 7.83 -12.94 0.46
CA SER A 29 6.55 -13.11 -0.24
C SER A 29 5.74 -11.81 -0.19
N TRP A 30 5.24 -11.38 -1.35
CA TRP A 30 4.44 -10.16 -1.44
C TRP A 30 3.33 -10.27 -2.50
N ARG A 31 2.24 -9.54 -2.27
CA ARG A 31 1.14 -9.34 -3.22
C ARG A 31 0.70 -7.88 -3.20
N ALA A 32 0.21 -7.43 -4.35
CA ALA A 32 -0.52 -6.18 -4.46
C ALA A 32 -1.93 -6.48 -4.98
N TYR A 33 -2.94 -6.27 -4.14
CA TYR A 33 -4.35 -6.51 -4.41
C TYR A 33 -4.98 -5.22 -4.90
N MET A 34 -5.46 -5.23 -6.14
CA MET A 34 -5.97 -4.06 -6.83
C MET A 34 -7.45 -4.27 -7.14
N GLU A 35 -8.32 -3.43 -6.61
CA GLU A 35 -9.75 -3.49 -6.92
C GLU A 35 -10.01 -2.98 -8.34
N GLY A 36 -10.97 -3.60 -9.02
CA GLY A 36 -11.23 -3.37 -10.45
C GLY A 36 -10.20 -3.97 -11.42
N LEU A 37 -9.04 -4.47 -10.96
CA LEU A 37 -8.05 -5.10 -11.84
C LEU A 37 -8.63 -6.36 -12.49
N THR A 38 -8.52 -6.46 -13.81
CA THR A 38 -9.05 -7.57 -14.61
C THR A 38 -7.93 -8.40 -15.25
N SER A 39 -8.30 -9.46 -15.96
CA SER A 39 -7.35 -10.25 -16.78
C SER A 39 -6.71 -9.45 -17.93
N ALA A 40 -7.19 -8.24 -18.23
CA ALA A 40 -6.52 -7.34 -19.16
C ALA A 40 -5.18 -6.80 -18.60
N GLY A 41 -4.92 -6.98 -17.29
CA GLY A 41 -3.67 -6.61 -16.65
C GLY A 41 -3.59 -5.12 -16.28
N CYS A 42 -2.45 -4.73 -15.72
CA CYS A 42 -2.26 -3.41 -15.10
C CYS A 42 -2.44 -2.22 -16.07
N LEU A 43 -2.21 -2.39 -17.38
CA LEU A 43 -2.23 -1.26 -18.33
C LEU A 43 -3.52 -1.17 -19.16
N HIS A 44 -4.35 -2.21 -19.12
CA HIS A 44 -5.54 -2.32 -19.97
C HIS A 44 -6.82 -2.68 -19.20
N SER A 45 -6.74 -2.83 -17.88
CA SER A 45 -7.95 -2.99 -17.06
C SER A 45 -8.78 -1.71 -17.09
N PRO A 46 -10.10 -1.80 -17.28
CA PRO A 46 -10.98 -0.65 -17.38
C PRO A 46 -11.24 0.00 -16.01
N VAL A 47 -11.74 1.23 -16.04
CA VAL A 47 -12.42 1.87 -14.89
C VAL A 47 -13.46 0.89 -14.31
N PRO A 48 -13.56 0.74 -12.97
CA PRO A 48 -13.06 1.66 -11.95
C PRO A 48 -11.59 1.48 -11.53
N TYR A 49 -10.86 0.51 -12.11
CA TYR A 49 -9.43 0.40 -11.85
C TYR A 49 -8.67 1.60 -12.38
N ASP A 50 -7.74 2.10 -11.57
CA ASP A 50 -6.80 3.13 -11.97
C ASP A 50 -5.35 2.60 -12.01
N PRO A 51 -4.70 2.53 -13.18
CA PRO A 51 -3.27 2.22 -13.23
C PRO A 51 -2.42 3.22 -12.45
N GLY A 52 -2.85 4.49 -12.34
CA GLY A 52 -2.22 5.56 -11.57
C GLY A 52 -1.98 5.22 -10.10
N HIS A 53 -2.88 4.45 -9.50
CA HIS A 53 -2.82 4.06 -8.09
C HIS A 53 -2.09 2.73 -7.86
N ASN A 54 -1.58 2.09 -8.92
CA ASN A 54 -0.78 0.87 -8.83
C ASN A 54 0.71 1.19 -9.06
N PRO A 55 1.51 1.46 -8.01
CA PRO A 55 2.91 1.83 -8.19
C PRO A 55 3.71 0.74 -8.91
N PHE A 56 3.39 -0.55 -8.72
CA PHE A 56 4.15 -1.66 -9.29
C PHE A 56 4.00 -1.82 -10.81
N ALA A 57 3.01 -1.17 -11.43
CA ALA A 57 2.85 -1.17 -12.89
C ALA A 57 3.84 -0.22 -13.61
N PHE A 58 4.35 0.79 -12.90
CA PHE A 58 5.25 1.82 -13.44
C PHE A 58 6.69 1.33 -13.53
N TYR A 59 7.10 0.44 -12.64
CA TYR A 59 8.49 0.00 -12.53
C TYR A 59 8.79 -1.18 -13.45
N GLY A 60 9.71 -0.98 -14.40
CA GLY A 60 10.09 -2.02 -15.35
C GLY A 60 9.12 -2.23 -16.52
N GLY A 61 8.05 -1.42 -16.62
CA GLY A 61 7.18 -1.37 -17.80
C GLY A 61 6.30 -2.61 -18.02
N ALA A 62 6.10 -3.44 -16.99
CA ALA A 62 5.30 -4.66 -17.08
C ALA A 62 4.51 -4.86 -15.79
N CYS A 63 3.35 -5.54 -15.90
CA CYS A 63 2.53 -5.93 -14.75
C CYS A 63 3.15 -7.16 -14.06
N PRO A 64 3.69 -7.05 -12.83
CA PRO A 64 4.23 -8.21 -12.12
C PRO A 64 3.13 -9.21 -11.79
N SER A 65 3.44 -10.51 -11.81
CA SER A 65 2.49 -11.57 -11.42
C SER A 65 2.02 -11.48 -9.96
N ASN A 66 2.73 -10.71 -9.14
CA ASN A 66 2.36 -10.42 -7.76
C ASN A 66 1.22 -9.39 -7.64
N VAL A 67 0.97 -8.61 -8.69
CA VAL A 67 -0.19 -7.72 -8.77
C VAL A 67 -1.39 -8.53 -9.23
N VAL A 68 -2.43 -8.57 -8.41
CA VAL A 68 -3.62 -9.40 -8.64
C VAL A 68 -4.93 -8.69 -8.33
N PRO A 69 -6.05 -9.19 -8.88
CA PRO A 69 -7.37 -8.66 -8.55
C PRO A 69 -7.64 -8.74 -7.05
N PHE A 70 -8.31 -7.72 -6.51
CA PHE A 70 -8.70 -7.64 -5.11
C PHE A 70 -9.46 -8.88 -4.60
N THR A 71 -10.21 -9.55 -5.48
CA THR A 71 -10.89 -10.83 -5.18
C THR A 71 -9.95 -11.95 -4.73
N SER A 72 -8.64 -11.83 -4.96
CA SER A 72 -7.63 -12.77 -4.46
C SER A 72 -7.32 -12.59 -2.98
N LEU A 73 -7.68 -11.45 -2.37
CA LEU A 73 -7.36 -11.13 -0.98
C LEU A 73 -8.00 -12.12 0.00
N ALA A 74 -9.31 -12.35 -0.10
CA ALA A 74 -10.02 -13.21 0.85
C ALA A 74 -9.50 -14.67 0.85
N PRO A 75 -9.27 -15.32 -0.30
CA PRO A 75 -8.60 -16.62 -0.36
C PRO A 75 -7.21 -16.63 0.31
N ASP A 76 -6.38 -15.60 0.05
CA ASP A 76 -5.03 -15.52 0.62
C ASP A 76 -5.07 -15.27 2.15
N LEU A 77 -6.01 -14.47 2.64
CA LEU A 77 -6.28 -14.25 4.08
C LEU A 77 -6.73 -15.53 4.80
N GLY A 78 -7.44 -16.42 4.11
CA GLY A 78 -7.85 -17.73 4.61
C GLY A 78 -6.74 -18.79 4.55
N GLY A 79 -5.64 -18.51 3.85
CA GLY A 79 -4.53 -19.44 3.62
C GLY A 79 -3.18 -18.85 4.03
N SER A 80 -2.25 -18.81 3.07
CA SER A 80 -0.89 -18.30 3.29
C SER A 80 -0.80 -16.83 2.91
N VAL A 81 -1.06 -15.96 3.88
CA VAL A 81 -0.91 -14.50 3.70
C VAL A 81 0.55 -14.15 3.37
N PRO A 82 0.81 -13.37 2.31
CA PRO A 82 2.16 -12.86 2.01
C PRO A 82 2.73 -12.02 3.16
N ARG A 83 4.06 -12.04 3.32
CA ARG A 83 4.75 -11.22 4.32
C ARG A 83 4.52 -9.71 4.12
N PHE A 84 4.28 -9.28 2.88
CA PHE A 84 3.85 -7.93 2.54
C PHE A 84 2.61 -7.96 1.65
N SER A 85 1.55 -7.26 2.08
CA SER A 85 0.30 -7.14 1.32
C SER A 85 0.01 -5.66 1.09
N TRP A 86 -0.02 -5.25 -0.18
CA TRP A 86 -0.44 -3.92 -0.61
C TRP A 86 -1.88 -3.99 -1.11
N ILE A 87 -2.77 -3.12 -0.65
CA ILE A 87 -4.18 -3.12 -1.06
C ILE A 87 -4.52 -1.72 -1.56
N THR A 88 -5.08 -1.64 -2.76
CA THR A 88 -5.55 -0.37 -3.35
C THR A 88 -7.01 -0.54 -3.78
N PRO A 89 -7.93 0.25 -3.20
CA PRO A 89 -9.33 0.31 -3.66
C PRO A 89 -9.42 0.89 -5.08
N ASP A 90 -10.57 0.69 -5.72
CA ASP A 90 -10.87 1.31 -7.00
C ASP A 90 -11.30 2.77 -6.81
N ARG A 91 -11.51 3.49 -7.91
CA ARG A 91 -11.86 4.92 -7.88
C ARG A 91 -13.09 5.28 -7.04
N CYS A 92 -14.02 4.35 -6.79
CA CYS A 92 -15.17 4.66 -5.95
C CYS A 92 -14.93 4.35 -4.46
N HIS A 93 -13.94 3.52 -4.13
CA HIS A 93 -13.63 3.18 -2.75
C HIS A 93 -12.36 3.87 -2.20
N ASP A 94 -11.59 4.54 -3.06
CA ASP A 94 -10.36 5.27 -2.70
C ASP A 94 -10.59 6.64 -2.05
N THR A 95 -11.85 7.05 -1.90
CA THR A 95 -12.31 8.34 -1.35
C THR A 95 -11.98 9.57 -2.19
N HIS A 96 -11.54 9.38 -3.43
CA HIS A 96 -11.25 10.46 -4.37
C HIS A 96 -12.47 10.76 -5.28
N ASP A 97 -12.98 9.77 -6.02
CA ASP A 97 -14.08 10.01 -6.99
C ASP A 97 -15.48 9.83 -6.38
N CYS A 98 -15.57 9.09 -5.28
CA CYS A 98 -16.81 8.86 -4.52
C CYS A 98 -16.69 9.40 -3.09
N SER A 99 -17.80 9.39 -2.35
CA SER A 99 -17.85 9.98 -1.02
C SER A 99 -16.94 9.27 -0.01
N VAL A 100 -16.46 10.00 1.00
CA VAL A 100 -15.73 9.41 2.14
C VAL A 100 -16.54 8.31 2.81
N ALA A 101 -17.87 8.43 2.89
CA ALA A 101 -18.73 7.38 3.45
C ALA A 101 -18.69 6.07 2.63
N THR A 102 -18.50 6.16 1.31
CA THR A 102 -18.35 5.00 0.44
C THR A 102 -17.05 4.25 0.73
N GLY A 103 -15.92 4.97 0.85
CA GLY A 103 -14.64 4.36 1.23
C GLY A 103 -14.61 3.88 2.68
N ASP A 104 -15.29 4.57 3.61
CA ASP A 104 -15.42 4.13 5.01
C ASP A 104 -16.21 2.81 5.12
N GLN A 105 -17.32 2.68 4.38
CA GLN A 105 -18.05 1.42 4.31
C GLN A 105 -17.18 0.30 3.72
N TRP A 106 -16.41 0.58 2.68
CA TRP A 106 -15.47 -0.38 2.10
C TRP A 106 -14.43 -0.83 3.14
N LEU A 107 -13.82 0.11 3.89
CA LEU A 107 -12.91 -0.23 4.98
C LEU A 107 -13.59 -1.08 6.07
N ALA A 108 -14.84 -0.78 6.40
CA ALA A 108 -15.62 -1.54 7.38
C ALA A 108 -15.88 -2.99 6.94
N GLU A 109 -15.84 -3.29 5.64
CA GLU A 109 -15.95 -4.65 5.11
C GLU A 109 -14.59 -5.37 5.01
N VAL A 110 -13.53 -4.64 4.68
CA VAL A 110 -12.19 -5.21 4.41
C VAL A 110 -11.36 -5.39 5.68
N VAL A 111 -11.34 -4.39 6.58
CA VAL A 111 -10.50 -4.43 7.80
C VAL A 111 -10.85 -5.61 8.72
N PRO A 112 -12.14 -5.99 8.93
CA PRO A 112 -12.46 -7.18 9.71
C PRO A 112 -11.89 -8.48 9.12
N GLN A 113 -11.82 -8.61 7.80
CA GLN A 113 -11.23 -9.79 7.15
C GLN A 113 -9.72 -9.88 7.45
N ILE A 114 -9.02 -8.74 7.36
CA ILE A 114 -7.57 -8.67 7.65
C ILE A 114 -7.33 -9.00 9.13
N THR A 115 -8.07 -8.38 10.04
CA THR A 115 -7.89 -8.57 11.48
C THR A 115 -8.35 -9.94 11.98
N ALA A 116 -9.19 -10.66 11.24
CA ALA A 116 -9.53 -12.06 11.52
C ALA A 116 -8.45 -13.06 11.07
N SER A 117 -7.54 -12.65 10.17
CA SER A 117 -6.53 -13.53 9.56
C SER A 117 -5.47 -14.04 10.53
N GLN A 118 -4.80 -15.13 10.17
CA GLN A 118 -3.67 -15.65 10.94
C GLN A 118 -2.47 -14.70 10.96
N ALA A 119 -2.26 -13.93 9.88
CA ALA A 119 -1.21 -12.92 9.81
C ALA A 119 -1.39 -11.85 10.88
N TRP A 120 -2.61 -11.35 11.06
CA TRP A 120 -2.91 -10.41 12.13
C TRP A 120 -2.65 -11.02 13.50
N LYS A 121 -3.17 -12.22 13.76
CA LYS A 121 -3.00 -12.95 15.02
C LYS A 121 -1.53 -13.26 15.34
N SER A 122 -0.65 -13.24 14.33
CA SER A 122 0.79 -13.47 14.45
C SER A 122 1.58 -12.17 14.48
N ASN A 123 1.02 -11.10 15.09
CA ASN A 123 1.61 -9.76 15.22
C ASN A 123 1.80 -9.02 13.89
N GLY A 124 0.86 -9.16 12.95
CA GLY A 124 0.83 -8.33 11.75
C GLY A 124 0.56 -6.85 12.05
N ALA A 125 1.06 -5.96 11.20
CA ALA A 125 0.76 -4.53 11.24
C ALA A 125 -0.07 -4.14 10.01
N LEU A 126 -1.09 -3.30 10.23
CA LEU A 126 -1.91 -2.70 9.19
C LEU A 126 -1.65 -1.20 9.16
N PHE A 127 -1.32 -0.69 7.97
CA PHE A 127 -1.18 0.72 7.70
C PHE A 127 -2.33 1.15 6.79
N ILE A 128 -3.05 2.21 7.17
CA ILE A 128 -4.08 2.83 6.33
C ILE A 128 -3.66 4.28 6.10
N THR A 129 -3.46 4.66 4.86
CA THR A 129 -2.98 6.00 4.48
C THR A 129 -3.58 6.41 3.14
N TRP A 130 -3.52 7.71 2.86
CA TRP A 130 -3.88 8.33 1.58
C TRP A 130 -2.61 8.78 0.90
N ASP A 131 -2.59 8.85 -0.42
CA ASP A 131 -1.39 9.24 -1.14
C ASP A 131 -1.28 10.75 -1.40
N GLU A 132 -2.38 11.48 -1.30
CA GLU A 132 -2.43 12.93 -1.31
C GLU A 132 -3.67 13.53 -0.61
N ASP A 133 -3.65 14.85 -0.38
CA ASP A 133 -4.75 15.63 0.21
C ASP A 133 -5.52 16.48 -0.84
N ASP A 134 -5.52 16.03 -2.10
CA ASP A 134 -6.15 16.68 -3.26
C ASP A 134 -5.81 18.19 -3.37
N ASN A 135 -4.52 18.45 -3.58
CA ASN A 135 -3.95 19.78 -3.82
C ASN A 135 -3.92 20.74 -2.62
N GLY A 136 -4.01 20.22 -1.39
CA GLY A 136 -3.74 21.01 -0.20
C GLY A 136 -2.31 21.56 -0.20
N PRO A 137 -2.07 22.74 0.40
CA PRO A 137 -0.79 23.45 0.31
C PRO A 137 0.39 22.69 0.96
N THR A 138 0.10 21.67 1.78
CA THR A 138 1.10 20.91 2.53
C THR A 138 1.14 19.42 2.18
N ASN A 139 0.21 18.94 1.37
CA ASN A 139 0.01 17.51 1.09
C ASN A 139 -0.04 16.62 2.36
N ARG A 140 -0.90 16.99 3.31
CA ARG A 140 -0.98 16.35 4.63
C ARG A 140 -2.14 15.35 4.69
N VAL A 141 -1.77 14.07 4.75
CA VAL A 141 -2.69 12.94 4.78
C VAL A 141 -2.81 12.30 6.16
N LEU A 142 -3.91 11.57 6.40
CA LEU A 142 -4.03 10.69 7.54
C LEU A 142 -3.14 9.44 7.35
N ASN A 143 -2.56 8.95 8.43
CA ASN A 143 -1.85 7.68 8.47
C ASN A 143 -2.17 6.97 9.79
N LEU A 144 -2.84 5.84 9.69
CA LEU A 144 -3.17 4.97 10.81
C LEU A 144 -2.18 3.82 10.85
N VAL A 145 -1.63 3.56 12.04
CA VAL A 145 -0.77 2.40 12.31
C VAL A 145 -1.50 1.53 13.32
N ILE A 146 -1.88 0.34 12.90
CA ILE A 146 -2.74 -0.55 13.67
C ILE A 146 -2.01 -1.89 13.83
N SER A 147 -1.91 -2.38 15.06
CA SER A 147 -1.33 -3.70 15.36
C SER A 147 -2.02 -4.33 16.57
N PRO A 148 -1.97 -5.66 16.73
CA PRO A 148 -2.47 -6.32 17.92
C PRO A 148 -1.87 -5.73 19.19
N ASN A 149 -2.72 -5.42 20.18
CA ASN A 149 -2.30 -4.86 21.47
C ASN A 149 -1.60 -3.48 21.37
N ALA A 150 -1.76 -2.76 20.26
CA ALA A 150 -1.47 -1.33 20.21
C ALA A 150 -2.47 -0.59 21.10
N GLY A 151 -1.95 0.29 21.97
CA GLY A 151 -2.78 1.27 22.67
C GLY A 151 -3.08 2.45 21.76
N HIS A 152 -3.98 3.33 22.18
CA HIS A 152 -4.22 4.58 21.47
C HIS A 152 -3.05 5.53 21.68
N LYS A 153 -2.39 5.93 20.58
CA LYS A 153 -1.27 6.86 20.58
C LYS A 153 -1.32 7.75 19.35
N THR A 154 -1.01 9.03 19.56
CA THR A 154 -0.73 9.97 18.47
C THR A 154 0.73 10.37 18.54
N SER A 155 1.42 10.36 17.39
CA SER A 155 2.78 10.88 17.30
C SER A 155 2.76 12.38 17.03
N ASN A 156 3.66 13.12 17.68
CA ASN A 156 3.92 14.53 17.36
C ASN A 156 5.11 14.69 16.38
N ARG A 157 5.66 13.59 15.86
CA ARG A 157 6.76 13.62 14.89
C ARG A 157 6.22 13.87 13.49
N MET A 158 7.00 14.56 12.66
CA MET A 158 6.69 14.71 11.25
C MET A 158 7.12 13.46 10.48
N TYR A 159 6.19 12.90 9.72
CA TYR A 159 6.41 11.74 8.87
C TYR A 159 6.00 12.06 7.43
N THR A 160 6.66 11.40 6.50
CA THR A 160 6.33 11.42 5.06
C THR A 160 6.07 10.00 4.58
N HIS A 161 5.63 9.81 3.34
CA HIS A 161 5.57 8.46 2.75
C HIS A 161 6.92 7.74 2.73
N TYR A 162 8.04 8.46 2.74
CA TYR A 162 9.36 7.84 2.91
C TYR A 162 9.59 7.29 4.31
N SER A 163 8.98 7.86 5.35
CA SER A 163 8.98 7.31 6.71
C SER A 163 8.16 6.03 6.79
N LEU A 164 7.01 5.97 6.10
CA LEU A 164 6.23 4.74 5.96
C LEU A 164 7.03 3.65 5.25
N LEU A 165 7.63 3.97 4.09
CA LEU A 165 8.47 3.03 3.35
C LEU A 165 9.65 2.52 4.20
N ALA A 166 10.39 3.42 4.87
CA ALA A 166 11.48 3.04 5.77
C ALA A 166 11.02 2.09 6.89
N THR A 167 9.82 2.32 7.44
CA THR A 167 9.24 1.46 8.48
C THR A 167 8.93 0.06 7.94
N VAL A 168 8.34 -0.03 6.75
CA VAL A 168 8.03 -1.30 6.08
C VAL A 168 9.32 -2.06 5.75
N GLU A 169 10.32 -1.39 5.20
CA GLU A 169 11.60 -1.99 4.84
C GLU A 169 12.34 -2.54 6.07
N ASP A 170 12.36 -1.78 7.17
CA ASP A 170 12.93 -2.22 8.45
C ASP A 170 12.21 -3.45 9.01
N LEU A 171 10.87 -3.47 8.99
CA LEU A 171 10.06 -4.59 9.47
C LEU A 171 10.25 -5.88 8.64
N LEU A 172 10.56 -5.72 7.35
CA LEU A 172 10.79 -6.84 6.43
C LEU A 172 12.26 -7.24 6.35
N GLY A 173 13.16 -6.50 7.00
CA GLY A 173 14.60 -6.79 7.02
C GLY A 173 15.29 -6.56 5.67
N VAL A 174 14.79 -5.61 4.87
CA VAL A 174 15.38 -5.24 3.58
C VAL A 174 16.02 -3.84 3.64
N GLY A 175 16.96 -3.56 2.74
CA GLY A 175 17.63 -2.25 2.71
C GLY A 175 16.68 -1.11 2.34
N ARG A 176 16.91 0.11 2.82
CA ARG A 176 16.00 1.23 2.50
C ARG A 176 16.21 1.81 1.11
N LEU A 177 15.13 1.99 0.33
CA LEU A 177 15.19 2.49 -1.05
C LEU A 177 15.16 4.02 -1.12
N GLY A 178 16.00 4.61 -1.98
CA GLY A 178 15.95 6.02 -2.34
C GLY A 178 15.93 6.96 -1.12
N GLN A 179 14.92 7.85 -1.05
CA GLN A 179 14.78 8.81 0.05
C GLN A 179 14.37 8.16 1.38
N ALA A 180 13.85 6.93 1.39
CA ALA A 180 13.59 6.19 2.63
C ALA A 180 14.89 5.92 3.41
N ALA A 181 16.04 5.82 2.72
CA ALA A 181 17.35 5.68 3.38
C ALA A 181 17.72 6.86 4.29
N GLN A 182 17.13 8.04 4.06
CA GLN A 182 17.34 9.24 4.87
C GLN A 182 16.14 9.56 5.79
N ALA A 183 15.05 8.80 5.67
CA ALA A 183 13.85 9.02 6.46
C ALA A 183 13.94 8.38 7.85
N SER A 184 13.35 9.05 8.84
CA SER A 184 13.12 8.43 10.14
C SER A 184 11.92 7.48 10.05
N PRO A 185 12.04 6.20 10.46
CA PRO A 185 10.91 5.29 10.51
C PRO A 185 9.95 5.69 11.63
N MET A 186 8.71 5.20 11.56
CA MET A 186 7.63 5.43 12.52
C MET A 186 7.78 4.55 13.77
N SER A 187 9.01 4.47 14.30
CA SER A 187 9.39 3.56 15.40
C SER A 187 8.71 3.88 16.73
N ASP A 188 8.04 5.03 16.84
CA ASP A 188 7.23 5.36 18.01
C ASP A 188 5.78 4.88 17.88
N LEU A 189 5.34 4.49 16.68
CA LEU A 189 4.00 3.96 16.41
C LEU A 189 3.99 2.43 16.23
N ILE A 190 5.13 1.84 15.88
CA ILE A 190 5.35 0.40 15.77
C ILE A 190 6.08 -0.11 17.02
N LYS A 191 5.66 -1.26 17.53
CA LYS A 191 6.29 -1.96 18.66
C LYS A 191 7.25 -3.04 18.19
#